data_AF-A0A061R4N7-F1
#
_entry.id   AF-A0A061R4N7-F1
#
_cell.length_a   1.000
_cell.length_b   1.000
_cell.length_c   1.000
_cell.angle_alpha   90.00
_cell.angle_beta   90.00
_cell.angle_gamma   90.00
#
_symmetry.space_group_name_H-M   'P 1'
#
loop_
_entity.id
_entity.type
_entity.pdbx_description
1 polymer ?
#
loop_
_entity_poly.entity_id
_entity_poly.type
_entity_poly.pdbx_seq_one_letter_code
_entity_poly.pdbx_strand_id
1 'polypeptide(L)'
;MQAPTPGQYTNEACDLHLLNSRLASTPGCTFKPAHFFVSWHGVLTLVYRGFPPSLVNLKRQLRESFPSLPPENPGSKWPKTSLGCVKERRRLTPEQLTHLQTLCHFFSDRLQVLQELTVKVETLNVVGFQCRSLERKLFEFEVGLSHTDGPPCGSEPSAEEVGRVQQVIRASEAEDYWYYASMDGNREDHYRGDHLGVTLVHPLGRLMGGAGSPLAALVQEFRAAVEDSFPGVYVWFAPESLHVTVLGLMG
;
A
#
# COMPACT_ATOMS: atom_id res chain seq x y z
N MET A 1 -29.07 -4.70 36.03
CA MET A 1 -27.79 -4.58 35.30
C MET A 1 -26.85 -5.62 35.87
N GLN A 2 -26.62 -6.72 35.15
CA GLN A 2 -25.64 -7.73 35.54
C GLN A 2 -24.25 -7.22 35.19
N ALA A 3 -23.32 -7.28 36.15
CA ALA A 3 -21.92 -7.01 35.92
C ALA A 3 -21.33 -8.09 35.00
N PRO A 4 -20.41 -7.74 34.08
CA PRO A 4 -19.79 -8.72 33.19
C PRO A 4 -18.94 -9.74 33.97
N THR A 5 -19.06 -11.00 33.58
CA THR A 5 -18.39 -12.15 34.20
C THR A 5 -16.87 -12.10 33.96
N PRO A 6 -16.02 -12.36 34.98
CA PRO A 6 -14.57 -12.42 34.81
C PRO A 6 -14.21 -13.66 33.96
N GLY A 7 -13.89 -13.45 32.68
CA GLY A 7 -13.53 -14.54 31.76
C GLY A 7 -13.55 -14.17 30.27
N GLN A 8 -14.15 -13.05 29.89
CA GLN A 8 -14.15 -12.60 28.48
C GLN A 8 -12.92 -11.74 28.10
N TYR A 9 -12.19 -11.21 29.08
CA TYR A 9 -10.99 -10.38 28.85
C TYR A 9 -9.71 -11.18 28.55
N THR A 10 -9.75 -12.53 28.57
CA THR A 10 -8.55 -13.35 28.38
C THR A 10 -8.21 -13.63 26.92
N ASN A 11 -9.20 -13.66 26.01
CA ASN A 11 -8.95 -14.00 24.61
C ASN A 11 -8.39 -12.80 23.82
N GLU A 12 -8.96 -11.61 23.98
CA GLU A 12 -8.51 -10.41 23.24
C GLU A 12 -7.08 -9.98 23.62
N ALA A 13 -6.72 -10.10 24.91
CA ALA A 13 -5.37 -9.83 25.38
C ALA A 13 -4.35 -10.86 24.84
N CYS A 14 -4.76 -12.13 24.74
CA CYS A 14 -3.96 -13.19 24.12
C CYS A 14 -3.77 -12.93 22.61
N ASP A 15 -4.80 -12.48 21.90
CA ASP A 15 -4.74 -12.21 20.46
C ASP A 15 -3.82 -11.04 20.12
N LEU A 16 -3.90 -9.93 20.89
CA LEU A 16 -2.99 -8.80 20.73
C LEU A 16 -1.55 -9.17 21.08
N HIS A 17 -1.34 -9.96 22.14
CA HIS A 17 -0.02 -10.44 22.50
C HIS A 17 0.57 -11.35 21.40
N LEU A 18 -0.24 -12.26 20.85
CA LEU A 18 0.17 -13.14 19.75
C LEU A 18 0.48 -12.36 18.48
N LEU A 19 -0.37 -11.39 18.10
CA LEU A 19 -0.13 -10.50 16.97
C LEU A 19 1.20 -9.77 17.13
N ASN A 20 1.41 -9.12 18.28
CA ASN A 20 2.64 -8.41 18.57
C ASN A 20 3.87 -9.34 18.54
N SER A 21 3.76 -10.53 19.12
CA SER A 21 4.84 -11.54 19.11
C SER A 21 5.20 -11.97 17.67
N ARG A 22 4.21 -12.21 16.80
CA ARG A 22 4.45 -12.57 15.39
C ARG A 22 5.14 -11.44 14.64
N LEU A 23 4.67 -10.20 14.81
CA LEU A 23 5.29 -9.03 14.21
C LEU A 23 6.73 -8.85 14.69
N ALA A 24 6.96 -8.86 16.00
CA ALA A 24 8.28 -8.69 16.59
C ALA A 24 9.28 -9.80 16.22
N SER A 25 8.80 -11.01 15.93
CA SER A 25 9.63 -12.13 15.46
C SER A 25 9.88 -12.13 13.95
N THR A 26 9.21 -11.27 13.19
CA THR A 26 9.36 -11.21 11.73
C THR A 26 10.63 -10.45 11.37
N PRO A 27 11.51 -10.98 10.50
CA PRO A 27 12.69 -10.25 10.04
C PRO A 27 12.34 -8.95 9.31
N GLY A 28 13.08 -7.89 9.63
CA GLY A 28 13.10 -6.67 8.81
C GLY A 28 13.46 -6.98 7.36
N CYS A 29 12.95 -6.19 6.42
CA CYS A 29 13.13 -6.41 4.99
C CYS A 29 13.15 -5.10 4.22
N THR A 30 13.18 -5.17 2.89
CA THR A 30 13.08 -3.99 2.02
C THR A 30 12.05 -4.19 0.92
N PHE A 31 11.32 -3.14 0.58
CA PHE A 31 10.62 -3.07 -0.70
C PHE A 31 11.50 -2.41 -1.76
N LYS A 32 11.36 -2.86 -3.00
CA LYS A 32 11.97 -2.22 -4.17
C LYS A 32 10.88 -1.58 -5.02
N PRO A 33 10.78 -0.24 -5.07
CA PRO A 33 9.88 0.45 -5.99
C PRO A 33 10.13 -0.03 -7.43
N ALA A 34 9.07 -0.24 -8.21
CA ALA A 34 9.18 -0.87 -9.52
C ALA A 34 8.54 -0.06 -10.64
N HIS A 35 7.31 0.40 -10.44
CA HIS A 35 6.52 1.00 -11.51
C HIS A 35 5.48 1.98 -10.96
N PHE A 36 5.29 3.09 -11.64
CA PHE A 36 4.08 3.90 -11.53
C PHE A 36 3.09 3.38 -12.55
N PHE A 37 1.80 3.30 -12.20
CA PHE A 37 0.76 3.00 -13.17
C PHE A 37 -0.63 3.48 -12.72
N VAL A 38 -1.56 3.46 -13.65
CA VAL A 38 -2.98 3.72 -13.41
C VAL A 38 -3.66 2.39 -13.09
N SER A 39 -4.10 2.22 -11.84
CA SER A 39 -4.90 1.05 -11.46
C SER A 39 -6.40 1.24 -11.77
N TRP A 40 -7.22 0.23 -11.48
CA TRP A 40 -8.67 0.31 -11.68
C TRP A 40 -9.28 1.58 -11.08
N HIS A 41 -10.31 2.12 -11.74
CA HIS A 41 -10.95 3.39 -11.40
C HIS A 41 -9.99 4.60 -11.41
N GLY A 42 -8.88 4.49 -12.14
CA GLY A 42 -8.01 5.62 -12.43
C GLY A 42 -7.06 5.96 -11.28
N VAL A 43 -6.93 5.10 -10.28
CA VAL A 43 -6.13 5.38 -9.08
C VAL A 43 -4.64 5.27 -9.40
N LEU A 44 -3.91 6.36 -9.22
CA LEU A 44 -2.46 6.42 -9.45
C LEU A 44 -1.74 5.68 -8.34
N THR A 45 -0.86 4.76 -8.74
CA THR A 45 -0.26 3.80 -7.82
C THR A 45 1.24 3.67 -8.10
N LEU A 46 2.03 3.64 -7.03
CA LEU A 46 3.40 3.13 -7.04
C LEU A 46 3.35 1.66 -6.62
N VAL A 47 3.85 0.76 -7.45
CA VAL A 47 3.98 -0.66 -7.15
C VAL A 47 5.43 -1.04 -6.85
N TYR A 48 5.61 -2.03 -5.98
CA TYR A 48 6.91 -2.60 -5.63
C TYR A 48 7.08 -3.98 -6.27
N ARG A 49 8.31 -4.46 -6.41
CA ARG A 49 8.64 -5.71 -7.14
C ARG A 49 7.94 -6.97 -6.64
N GLY A 50 7.38 -6.97 -5.43
CA GLY A 50 6.72 -8.10 -4.80
C GLY A 50 6.89 -8.05 -3.28
N PHE A 51 6.11 -8.82 -2.52
CA PHE A 51 6.33 -8.89 -1.08
C PHE A 51 7.63 -9.67 -0.80
N PRO A 52 8.51 -9.17 0.08
CA PRO A 52 9.64 -9.96 0.56
C PRO A 52 9.15 -11.23 1.27
N PRO A 53 9.91 -12.35 1.17
CA PRO A 53 9.63 -13.61 1.85
C PRO A 53 9.22 -13.49 3.32
N SER A 54 9.82 -12.57 4.10
CA SER A 54 9.46 -12.37 5.50
C SER A 54 8.01 -11.89 5.66
N LEU A 55 7.56 -10.95 4.82
CA LEU A 55 6.17 -10.47 4.85
C LEU A 55 5.18 -11.48 4.27
N VAL A 56 5.57 -12.25 3.26
CA VAL A 56 4.74 -13.37 2.76
C VAL A 56 4.50 -14.40 3.88
N ASN A 57 5.57 -14.77 4.58
CA ASN A 57 5.49 -15.70 5.72
C ASN A 57 4.65 -15.12 6.87
N LEU A 58 4.85 -13.85 7.23
CA LEU A 58 4.02 -13.17 8.23
C LEU A 58 2.54 -13.21 7.86
N LYS A 59 2.18 -12.85 6.61
CA LYS A 59 0.79 -12.87 6.14
C LYS A 59 0.16 -14.26 6.26
N ARG A 60 0.92 -15.31 5.92
CA ARG A 60 0.49 -16.71 6.09
C ARG A 60 0.28 -17.07 7.56
N GLN A 61 1.25 -16.79 8.42
CA GLN A 61 1.18 -17.09 9.86
C GLN A 61 0.02 -16.37 10.55
N LEU A 62 -0.24 -15.10 10.18
CA LEU A 62 -1.36 -14.35 10.73
C LEU A 62 -2.70 -14.99 10.32
N ARG A 63 -2.86 -15.41 9.07
CA ARG A 63 -4.08 -16.11 8.63
C ARG A 63 -4.29 -17.45 9.30
N GLU A 64 -3.21 -18.21 9.51
CA GLU A 64 -3.25 -19.48 10.23
C GLU A 64 -3.59 -19.27 11.72
N SER A 65 -3.06 -18.20 12.33
CA SER A 65 -3.28 -17.89 13.75
C SER A 65 -4.64 -17.25 14.03
N PHE A 66 -5.19 -16.52 13.06
CA PHE A 66 -6.44 -15.77 13.19
C PHE A 66 -7.40 -16.14 12.03
N PRO A 67 -8.10 -17.28 12.10
CA PRO A 67 -9.01 -17.73 11.04
C PRO A 67 -10.20 -16.80 10.78
N SER A 68 -10.50 -15.90 11.72
CA SER A 68 -11.56 -14.88 11.60
C SER A 68 -11.16 -13.65 10.78
N LEU A 69 -9.89 -13.55 10.34
CA LEU A 69 -9.44 -12.44 9.50
C LEU A 69 -10.23 -12.40 8.18
N PRO A 70 -10.55 -11.19 7.69
CA PRO A 70 -11.27 -11.05 6.44
C PRO A 70 -10.45 -11.61 5.27
N PRO A 71 -11.12 -12.08 4.20
CA PRO A 71 -10.44 -12.45 2.96
C PRO A 71 -9.60 -11.30 2.42
N GLU A 72 -8.47 -11.64 1.81
CA GLU A 72 -7.58 -10.62 1.26
C GLU A 72 -8.18 -9.95 0.02
N ASN A 73 -8.34 -8.63 0.10
CA ASN A 73 -8.75 -7.81 -1.03
C ASN A 73 -7.74 -7.93 -2.19
N PRO A 74 -8.20 -7.96 -3.46
CA PRO A 74 -7.31 -8.07 -4.61
C PRO A 74 -6.18 -7.03 -4.63
N GLY A 75 -6.45 -5.82 -4.15
CA GLY A 75 -5.49 -4.73 -4.09
C GLY A 75 -4.37 -4.85 -3.04
N SER A 76 -4.49 -5.75 -2.04
CA SER A 76 -3.44 -5.96 -1.03
C SER A 76 -2.62 -7.24 -1.26
N LYS A 77 -2.97 -8.03 -2.28
CA LYS A 77 -2.25 -9.26 -2.69
C LYS A 77 -0.85 -9.02 -3.25
N TRP A 78 -0.53 -7.76 -3.54
CA TRP A 78 0.77 -7.31 -4.03
C TRP A 78 1.06 -5.94 -3.39
N PRO A 79 2.35 -5.62 -3.13
CA PRO A 79 2.70 -4.40 -2.41
C PRO A 79 2.53 -3.18 -3.29
N LYS A 80 1.76 -2.20 -2.81
CA LYS A 80 1.48 -0.97 -3.53
C LYS A 80 1.21 0.19 -2.60
N THR A 81 1.39 1.38 -3.13
CA THR A 81 1.03 2.65 -2.51
C THR A 81 0.12 3.40 -3.47
N SER A 82 -1.12 3.62 -3.09
CA SER A 82 -1.99 4.53 -3.83
C SER A 82 -1.58 5.97 -3.52
N LEU A 83 -1.34 6.76 -4.55
CA LEU A 83 -0.79 8.12 -4.45
C LEU A 83 -1.88 9.19 -4.51
N GLY A 84 -2.93 8.91 -5.28
CA GLY A 84 -4.08 9.78 -5.51
C GLY A 84 -5.13 9.07 -6.34
N CYS A 85 -6.33 9.63 -6.38
CA CYS A 85 -7.47 9.08 -7.11
C CYS A 85 -8.14 10.17 -7.96
N VAL A 86 -8.95 9.74 -8.92
CA VAL A 86 -9.74 10.65 -9.75
C VAL A 86 -10.77 11.35 -8.86
N LYS A 87 -10.88 12.67 -9.00
CA LYS A 87 -11.84 13.50 -8.26
C LYS A 87 -13.29 13.08 -8.53
N GLU A 88 -14.18 13.38 -7.60
CA GLU A 88 -15.61 13.13 -7.79
C GLU A 88 -16.14 13.69 -9.11
N ARG A 89 -17.04 12.93 -9.74
CA ARG A 89 -17.71 13.28 -11.01
C ARG A 89 -16.76 13.55 -12.18
N ARG A 90 -15.49 13.11 -12.09
CA ARG A 90 -14.54 13.08 -13.21
C ARG A 90 -14.35 11.64 -13.68
N ARG A 91 -14.01 11.51 -14.97
CA ARG A 91 -13.59 10.26 -15.61
C ARG A 91 -12.42 10.56 -16.53
N LEU A 92 -11.55 9.57 -16.70
CA LEU A 92 -10.49 9.62 -17.70
C LEU A 92 -11.08 9.31 -19.07
N THR A 93 -10.73 10.10 -20.09
CA THR A 93 -10.91 9.69 -21.50
C THR A 93 -9.83 8.69 -21.89
N PRO A 94 -10.01 7.91 -22.98
CA PRO A 94 -8.97 7.05 -23.51
C PRO A 94 -7.66 7.80 -23.78
N GLU A 95 -7.73 9.00 -24.37
CA GLU A 95 -6.56 9.82 -24.69
C GLU A 95 -5.84 10.30 -23.41
N GLN A 96 -6.61 10.69 -22.38
CA GLN A 96 -6.04 11.04 -21.08
C GLN A 96 -5.34 9.84 -20.43
N LEU A 97 -5.93 8.65 -20.52
CA LEU A 97 -5.31 7.44 -20.00
C LEU A 97 -4.01 7.10 -20.73
N THR A 98 -3.99 7.16 -22.06
CA THR A 98 -2.76 6.94 -22.86
C THR A 98 -1.66 7.92 -22.47
N HIS A 99 -2.01 9.20 -22.28
CA HIS A 99 -1.05 10.21 -21.85
C HIS A 99 -0.57 9.96 -20.40
N LEU A 100 -1.46 9.59 -19.47
CA LEU A 100 -1.08 9.18 -18.12
C LEU A 100 -0.18 7.95 -18.10
N GLN A 101 -0.43 6.95 -18.95
CA GLN A 101 0.42 5.77 -19.09
C GLN A 101 1.82 6.17 -19.57
N THR A 102 1.92 7.12 -20.51
CA THR A 102 3.21 7.67 -20.95
C THR A 102 3.98 8.33 -19.80
N LEU A 103 3.31 9.14 -18.96
CA LEU A 103 3.93 9.70 -17.76
C LEU A 103 4.36 8.60 -16.78
N CYS A 104 3.50 7.61 -16.55
CA CYS A 104 3.79 6.46 -15.69
C CYS A 104 5.05 5.71 -16.16
N HIS A 105 5.16 5.43 -17.46
CA HIS A 105 6.36 4.81 -18.06
C HIS A 105 7.59 5.68 -17.89
N PHE A 106 7.52 6.97 -18.22
CA PHE A 106 8.65 7.90 -18.06
C PHE A 106 9.19 7.94 -16.62
N PHE A 107 8.31 8.07 -15.63
CA PHE A 107 8.73 8.09 -14.22
C PHE A 107 9.17 6.70 -13.71
N SER A 108 8.67 5.62 -14.31
CA SER A 108 9.11 4.26 -14.01
C SER A 108 10.50 3.97 -14.57
N ASP A 109 10.84 4.47 -15.75
CA ASP A 109 12.20 4.35 -16.29
C ASP A 109 13.20 5.09 -15.40
N ARG A 110 12.81 6.25 -14.86
CA ARG A 110 13.60 6.97 -13.87
C ARG A 110 13.76 6.21 -12.55
N LEU A 111 12.74 5.50 -12.08
CA LEU A 111 12.86 4.59 -10.95
C LEU A 111 13.90 3.49 -11.24
N GLN A 112 13.89 2.92 -12.45
CA GLN A 112 14.84 1.87 -12.83
C GLN A 112 16.28 2.38 -12.93
N VAL A 113 16.52 3.66 -13.26
CA VAL A 113 17.87 4.24 -13.19
C VAL A 113 18.36 4.33 -11.74
N LEU A 114 17.45 4.50 -10.77
CA LEU A 114 17.73 4.48 -9.34
C LEU A 114 17.74 3.03 -8.80
N GLN A 115 18.50 2.12 -9.44
CA GLN A 115 18.47 0.66 -9.19
C GLN A 115 18.62 0.23 -7.72
N GLU A 116 19.29 1.05 -6.92
CA GLU A 116 19.56 0.81 -5.49
C GLU A 116 18.51 1.40 -4.54
N LEU A 117 17.46 2.03 -5.09
CA LEU A 117 16.40 2.63 -4.29
C LEU A 117 15.62 1.54 -3.56
N THR A 118 15.74 1.51 -2.25
CA THR A 118 15.07 0.56 -1.38
C THR A 118 14.29 1.30 -0.30
N VAL A 119 13.14 0.74 0.06
CA VAL A 119 12.30 1.19 1.17
C VAL A 119 12.48 0.19 2.30
N LYS A 120 13.20 0.59 3.35
CA LYS A 120 13.43 -0.26 4.52
C LYS A 120 12.14 -0.46 5.31
N VAL A 121 11.86 -1.71 5.64
CA VAL A 121 10.73 -2.14 6.47
C VAL A 121 11.31 -2.70 7.75
N GLU A 122 11.47 -1.81 8.73
CA GLU A 122 11.95 -2.13 10.08
C GLU A 122 10.80 -2.10 11.10
N THR A 123 9.67 -1.47 10.73
CA THR A 123 8.47 -1.40 11.54
C THR A 123 7.23 -1.65 10.69
N LEU A 124 6.19 -2.18 11.33
CA LEU A 124 4.83 -2.24 10.82
C LEU A 124 3.88 -1.59 11.81
N ASN A 125 2.82 -0.97 11.28
CA ASN A 125 1.83 -0.25 12.08
C ASN A 125 0.48 -0.96 12.00
N VAL A 126 -0.12 -1.22 13.16
CA VAL A 126 -1.53 -1.58 13.27
C VAL A 126 -2.32 -0.27 13.37
N VAL A 127 -3.15 0.01 12.38
CA VAL A 127 -3.88 1.27 12.25
C VAL A 127 -5.37 1.01 12.27
N GLY A 128 -6.07 1.58 13.26
CA GLY A 128 -7.52 1.74 13.22
C GLY A 128 -7.86 3.06 12.55
N PHE A 129 -8.80 3.07 11.61
CA PHE A 129 -9.07 4.25 10.77
C PHE A 129 -10.56 4.54 10.57
N GLN A 130 -10.85 5.77 10.13
CA GLN A 130 -12.20 6.27 9.76
C GLN A 130 -12.32 6.58 8.26
N CYS A 131 -11.25 6.42 7.48
CA CYS A 131 -11.30 6.49 6.02
C CYS A 131 -10.19 5.61 5.39
N ARG A 132 -10.41 5.13 4.16
CA ARG A 132 -9.51 4.17 3.49
C ARG A 132 -8.16 4.76 3.08
N SER A 133 -8.05 6.09 2.95
CA SER A 133 -6.77 6.77 2.69
C SER A 133 -5.85 6.84 3.91
N LEU A 134 -6.33 6.46 5.10
CA LEU A 134 -5.66 6.61 6.40
C LEU A 134 -5.31 8.06 6.78
N GLU A 135 -5.93 9.05 6.13
CA GLU A 135 -5.82 10.47 6.51
C GLU A 135 -6.54 10.77 7.83
N ARG A 136 -7.52 9.93 8.22
CA ARG A 136 -8.22 9.98 9.52
C ARG A 136 -8.03 8.67 10.26
N LYS A 137 -7.10 8.67 11.22
CA LYS A 137 -6.77 7.52 12.08
C LYS A 137 -7.47 7.65 13.45
N LEU A 138 -7.93 6.53 14.00
CA LEU A 138 -8.43 6.41 15.36
C LEU A 138 -7.29 6.12 16.34
N PHE A 139 -6.42 5.19 15.95
CA PHE A 139 -5.24 4.79 16.70
C PHE A 139 -4.19 4.24 15.75
N GLU A 140 -2.95 4.21 16.22
CA GLU A 140 -1.79 3.67 15.51
C GLU A 140 -0.83 3.05 16.52
N PHE A 141 -0.48 1.78 16.32
CA PHE A 141 0.51 1.07 17.13
C PHE A 141 1.66 0.63 16.23
N GLU A 142 2.85 1.17 16.48
CA GLU A 142 4.08 0.78 15.78
C GLU A 142 4.69 -0.46 16.47
N VAL A 143 5.04 -1.46 15.67
CA VAL A 143 5.74 -2.67 16.13
C VAL A 143 7.04 -2.81 15.35
N GLY A 144 8.16 -2.88 16.07
CA GLY A 144 9.47 -3.16 15.49
C GLY A 144 9.58 -4.61 15.04
N LEU A 145 10.13 -4.81 13.85
CA LEU A 145 10.47 -6.12 13.30
C LEU A 145 11.82 -6.57 13.88
N SER A 146 12.09 -7.88 13.88
CA SER A 146 13.35 -8.40 14.41
C SER A 146 14.52 -7.91 13.56
N HIS A 147 15.51 -7.31 14.23
CA HIS A 147 16.79 -6.99 13.63
C HIS A 147 17.66 -8.25 13.60
N THR A 148 18.12 -8.64 12.42
CA THR A 148 19.23 -9.57 12.27
C THR A 148 20.49 -8.76 12.02
N ASP A 149 21.58 -9.05 12.74
CA ASP A 149 22.88 -8.43 12.43
C ASP A 149 23.31 -8.84 11.01
N GLY A 150 23.41 -7.86 10.10
CA GLY A 150 23.74 -8.06 8.68
C GLY A 150 22.65 -7.58 7.71
N PRO A 151 22.93 -7.52 6.39
CA PRO A 151 21.91 -7.18 5.39
C PRO A 151 20.77 -8.21 5.47
N PRO A 152 19.49 -7.76 5.49
CA PRO A 152 18.36 -8.65 5.69
C PRO A 152 18.31 -9.73 4.60
N CYS A 153 18.73 -10.94 4.99
CA CYS A 153 18.71 -12.11 4.13
C CYS A 153 17.28 -12.36 3.64
N GLY A 154 17.09 -12.53 2.33
CA GLY A 154 15.77 -12.82 1.75
C GLY A 154 14.87 -11.58 1.59
N SER A 155 15.43 -10.40 1.34
CA SER A 155 14.64 -9.21 0.97
C SER A 155 14.19 -9.20 -0.50
N GLU A 156 14.83 -9.98 -1.37
CA GLU A 156 14.34 -10.13 -2.74
C GLU A 156 13.03 -10.92 -2.76
N PRO A 157 11.98 -10.39 -3.42
CA PRO A 157 10.75 -11.15 -3.65
C PRO A 157 11.02 -12.44 -4.44
N SER A 158 10.23 -13.48 -4.19
CA SER A 158 10.31 -14.72 -4.98
C SER A 158 9.93 -14.47 -6.44
N ALA A 159 10.33 -15.37 -7.34
CA ALA A 159 9.93 -15.30 -8.75
C ALA A 159 8.39 -15.28 -8.92
N GLU A 160 7.66 -15.94 -8.01
CA GLU A 160 6.19 -15.92 -8.00
C GLU A 160 5.65 -14.52 -7.65
N GLU A 161 6.18 -13.87 -6.61
CA GLU A 161 5.78 -12.51 -6.23
C GLU A 161 6.08 -11.51 -7.34
N VAL A 162 7.27 -11.62 -7.96
CA VAL A 162 7.65 -10.80 -9.12
C VAL A 162 6.70 -11.05 -10.29
N GLY A 163 6.41 -12.32 -10.61
CA GLY A 163 5.50 -12.69 -11.68
C GLY A 163 4.08 -12.13 -11.47
N ARG A 164 3.59 -12.15 -10.22
CA ARG A 164 2.28 -11.61 -9.86
C ARG A 164 2.20 -10.10 -10.09
N VAL A 165 3.21 -9.35 -9.67
CA VAL A 165 3.27 -7.90 -9.91
C VAL A 165 3.35 -7.60 -11.41
N GLN A 166 4.19 -8.32 -12.14
CA GLN A 166 4.33 -8.15 -13.59
C GLN A 166 3.05 -8.49 -14.36
N GLN A 167 2.22 -9.39 -13.85
CA GLN A 167 0.91 -9.66 -14.43
C GLN A 167 -0.04 -8.46 -14.25
N VAL A 168 -0.03 -7.82 -13.08
CA VAL A 168 -0.86 -6.63 -12.81
C VAL A 168 -0.46 -5.46 -13.69
N ILE A 169 0.85 -5.21 -13.83
CA ILE A 169 1.38 -4.14 -14.70
C ILE A 169 0.98 -4.40 -16.15
N ARG A 170 1.25 -5.60 -16.68
CA ARG A 170 0.88 -5.94 -18.06
C ARG A 170 -0.62 -5.86 -18.33
N ALA A 171 -1.45 -6.25 -17.36
CA ALA A 171 -2.89 -6.10 -17.48
C ALA A 171 -3.32 -4.63 -17.60
N SER A 172 -2.58 -3.70 -16.97
CA SER A 172 -2.84 -2.26 -17.08
C SER A 172 -2.45 -1.61 -18.40
N GLU A 173 -1.75 -2.36 -19.25
CA GLU A 173 -1.28 -1.94 -20.57
C GLU A 173 -2.13 -2.53 -21.71
N ALA A 174 -3.11 -3.38 -21.39
CA ALA A 174 -4.03 -3.94 -22.37
C ALA A 174 -4.89 -2.85 -23.02
N GLU A 175 -5.22 -3.01 -24.31
CA GLU A 175 -5.99 -2.03 -25.09
C GLU A 175 -7.38 -1.76 -24.49
N ASP A 176 -8.02 -2.80 -23.95
CA ASP A 176 -9.33 -2.72 -23.30
C ASP A 176 -9.25 -2.24 -21.83
N TYR A 177 -8.05 -2.03 -21.29
CA TYR A 177 -7.87 -1.62 -19.89
C TYR A 177 -8.53 -0.28 -19.57
N TRP A 178 -8.71 0.57 -20.59
CA TRP A 178 -9.35 1.87 -20.45
C TRP A 178 -10.74 1.76 -19.79
N TYR A 179 -11.47 0.69 -20.07
CA TYR A 179 -12.77 0.44 -19.45
C TYR A 179 -12.63 0.37 -17.93
N TYR A 180 -11.69 -0.44 -17.43
CA TYR A 180 -11.45 -0.59 -15.99
C TYR A 180 -10.88 0.66 -15.33
N ALA A 181 -10.00 1.39 -16.01
CA ALA A 181 -9.42 2.63 -15.48
C ALA A 181 -10.44 3.78 -15.43
N SER A 182 -11.36 3.88 -16.41
CA SER A 182 -12.31 5.00 -16.50
C SER A 182 -13.61 4.76 -15.72
N MET A 183 -13.98 3.52 -15.44
CA MET A 183 -15.19 3.16 -14.69
C MET A 183 -15.32 3.93 -13.37
N ASP A 184 -16.55 4.31 -13.03
CA ASP A 184 -16.86 4.87 -11.71
C ASP A 184 -16.61 3.83 -10.61
N GLY A 185 -16.17 4.30 -9.44
CA GLY A 185 -15.76 3.44 -8.34
C GLY A 185 -14.91 4.19 -7.34
N ASN A 186 -13.64 3.81 -7.20
CA ASN A 186 -12.71 4.32 -6.19
C ASN A 186 -12.29 5.80 -6.44
N ARG A 187 -13.25 6.71 -6.30
CA ARG A 187 -13.07 8.17 -6.36
C ARG A 187 -12.78 8.73 -4.96
N GLU A 188 -12.72 10.04 -4.83
CA GLU A 188 -12.39 10.73 -3.59
C GLU A 188 -13.24 10.26 -2.39
N ASP A 189 -14.56 10.15 -2.53
CA ASP A 189 -15.47 9.76 -1.46
C ASP A 189 -15.24 8.30 -1.01
N HIS A 190 -14.79 7.42 -1.92
CA HIS A 190 -14.42 6.05 -1.54
C HIS A 190 -13.26 6.04 -0.53
N TYR A 191 -12.29 6.94 -0.74
CA TYR A 191 -11.06 6.99 0.05
C TYR A 191 -11.19 7.85 1.31
N ARG A 192 -11.88 8.98 1.23
CA ARG A 192 -12.01 9.98 2.29
C ARG A 192 -13.34 9.92 3.05
N GLY A 193 -14.35 9.23 2.50
CA GLY A 193 -15.61 8.99 3.18
C GLY A 193 -15.46 8.11 4.42
N ASP A 194 -16.52 8.08 5.22
CA ASP A 194 -16.54 7.35 6.49
C ASP A 194 -16.46 5.84 6.24
N HIS A 195 -15.41 5.22 6.77
CA HIS A 195 -15.23 3.78 6.75
C HIS A 195 -14.34 3.35 7.93
N LEU A 196 -14.91 2.54 8.82
CA LEU A 196 -14.19 1.97 9.95
C LEU A 196 -13.50 0.69 9.54
N GLY A 197 -12.24 0.53 9.95
CA GLY A 197 -11.49 -0.69 9.74
C GLY A 197 -10.19 -0.71 10.53
N VAL A 198 -9.52 -1.86 10.52
CA VAL A 198 -8.19 -2.04 11.11
C VAL A 198 -7.30 -2.70 10.06
N THR A 199 -6.10 -2.16 9.87
CA THR A 199 -5.15 -2.67 8.89
C THR A 199 -3.73 -2.72 9.46
N LEU A 200 -2.96 -3.68 8.99
CA LEU A 200 -1.52 -3.75 9.16
C LEU A 200 -0.85 -3.13 7.94
N VAL A 201 -0.01 -2.12 8.16
CA VAL A 201 0.63 -1.34 7.08
C VAL A 201 2.09 -1.10 7.35
N HIS A 202 2.85 -0.84 6.30
CA HIS A 202 4.13 -0.15 6.41
C HIS A 202 3.93 1.33 6.03
N PRO A 203 4.06 2.29 6.97
CA PRO A 203 3.88 3.70 6.69
C PRO A 203 5.06 4.26 5.88
N LEU A 204 4.78 5.10 4.90
CA LEU A 204 5.80 5.76 4.07
C LEU A 204 5.99 7.24 4.44
N GLY A 205 5.19 7.78 5.37
CA GLY A 205 5.21 9.20 5.73
C GLY A 205 6.60 9.73 6.07
N ARG A 206 7.42 8.99 6.82
CA ARG A 206 8.80 9.40 7.14
C ARG A 206 9.70 9.49 5.90
N LEU A 207 9.51 8.58 4.93
CA LEU A 207 10.25 8.57 3.67
C LEU A 207 9.77 9.66 2.71
N MET A 208 8.49 10.03 2.77
CA MET A 208 7.85 10.98 1.85
C MET A 208 7.89 12.43 2.37
N GLY A 209 8.03 12.63 3.68
CA GLY A 209 8.16 13.95 4.31
C GLY A 209 9.59 14.40 4.56
N GLY A 210 10.59 13.52 4.40
CA GLY A 210 12.00 13.85 4.61
C GLY A 210 12.62 14.56 3.40
N ALA A 211 13.17 15.76 3.61
CA ALA A 211 14.02 16.42 2.62
C ALA A 211 15.22 15.52 2.30
N GLY A 212 15.38 15.11 1.04
CA GLY A 212 16.51 14.32 0.56
C GLY A 212 16.23 12.86 0.20
N SER A 213 15.00 12.36 0.33
CA SER A 213 14.61 11.04 -0.19
C SER A 213 14.47 11.08 -1.72
N PRO A 214 15.29 10.34 -2.51
CA PRO A 214 15.15 10.32 -3.97
C PRO A 214 13.79 9.80 -4.43
N LEU A 215 13.20 8.86 -3.67
CA LEU A 215 11.85 8.37 -3.94
C LEU A 215 10.81 9.47 -3.74
N ALA A 216 10.92 10.24 -2.65
CA ALA A 216 9.97 11.32 -2.37
C ALA A 216 10.04 12.40 -3.46
N ALA A 217 11.26 12.81 -3.85
CA ALA A 217 11.46 13.76 -4.93
C ALA A 217 10.80 13.27 -6.23
N LEU A 218 11.03 12.01 -6.60
CA LEU A 218 10.45 11.44 -7.81
C LEU A 218 8.91 11.34 -7.76
N VAL A 219 8.33 10.99 -6.60
CA VAL A 219 6.88 11.00 -6.40
C VAL A 219 6.31 12.41 -6.52
N GLN A 220 6.98 13.44 -5.98
CA GLN A 220 6.52 14.82 -6.10
C GLN A 220 6.62 15.34 -7.53
N GLU A 221 7.70 15.02 -8.25
CA GLU A 221 7.83 15.36 -9.66
C GLU A 221 6.76 14.65 -10.51
N PHE A 222 6.45 13.39 -10.22
CA PHE A 222 5.34 12.67 -10.86
C PHE A 222 4.00 13.35 -10.60
N ARG A 223 3.72 13.73 -9.34
CA ARG A 223 2.51 14.47 -8.95
C ARG A 223 2.39 15.79 -9.71
N ALA A 224 3.48 16.55 -9.79
CA ALA A 224 3.52 17.82 -10.50
C ALA A 224 3.27 17.65 -12.01
N ALA A 225 3.88 16.66 -12.64
CA ALA A 225 3.68 16.38 -14.08
C ALA A 225 2.23 15.98 -14.39
N VAL A 226 1.60 15.19 -13.51
CA VAL A 226 0.18 14.83 -13.64
C VAL A 226 -0.72 16.06 -13.44
N GLU A 227 -0.45 16.92 -12.45
CA GLU A 227 -1.25 18.12 -12.23
C GLU A 227 -1.14 19.12 -13.39
N ASP A 228 0.07 19.30 -13.95
CA ASP A 228 0.29 20.15 -15.13
C ASP A 228 -0.47 19.63 -16.37
N SER A 229 -0.45 18.31 -16.58
CA SER A 229 -1.12 17.68 -17.72
C SER A 229 -2.65 17.56 -17.54
N PHE A 230 -3.13 17.45 -16.29
CA PHE A 230 -4.52 17.14 -15.96
C PHE A 230 -5.02 17.97 -14.76
N PRO A 231 -5.05 19.31 -14.87
CA PRO A 231 -5.32 20.18 -13.73
C PRO A 231 -6.69 19.92 -13.12
N GLY A 232 -6.70 19.63 -11.81
CA GLY A 232 -7.90 19.36 -11.03
C GLY A 232 -8.64 18.06 -11.38
N VAL A 233 -8.03 17.14 -12.11
CA VAL A 233 -8.59 15.79 -12.37
C VAL A 233 -8.33 14.85 -11.19
N TYR A 234 -7.19 14.99 -10.53
CA TYR A 234 -6.76 14.14 -9.43
C TYR A 234 -6.89 14.82 -8.08
N VAL A 235 -7.12 14.00 -7.06
CA VAL A 235 -6.91 14.37 -5.66
C VAL A 235 -5.79 13.51 -5.09
N TRP A 236 -4.79 14.17 -4.52
CA TRP A 236 -3.62 13.53 -3.93
C TRP A 236 -3.86 13.21 -2.46
N PHE A 237 -3.42 12.03 -2.02
CA PHE A 237 -3.44 11.69 -0.60
C PHE A 237 -2.28 12.37 0.14
N ALA A 238 -2.53 12.71 1.40
CA ALA A 238 -1.57 13.36 2.27
C ALA A 238 -0.27 12.51 2.37
N PRO A 239 0.93 13.11 2.26
CA PRO A 239 2.19 12.37 2.33
C PRO A 239 2.33 11.45 3.55
N GLU A 240 1.85 11.89 4.71
CA GLU A 240 1.85 11.17 5.99
C GLU A 240 0.90 9.97 6.02
N SER A 241 -0.08 9.92 5.11
CA SER A 241 -1.04 8.82 5.00
C SER A 241 -0.62 7.77 3.97
N LEU A 242 0.41 8.03 3.16
CA LEU A 242 0.93 7.07 2.19
C LEU A 242 1.50 5.83 2.91
N HIS A 243 1.10 4.66 2.44
CA HIS A 243 1.45 3.40 3.08
C HIS A 243 1.37 2.24 2.08
N VAL A 244 2.04 1.14 2.43
CA VAL A 244 1.83 -0.18 1.83
C VAL A 244 0.95 -1.00 2.77
N THR A 245 -0.23 -1.42 2.31
CA THR A 245 -1.07 -2.37 3.06
C THR A 245 -0.44 -3.76 3.03
N VAL A 246 -0.13 -4.30 4.21
CA VAL A 246 0.35 -5.69 4.34
C VAL A 246 -0.84 -6.64 4.46
N LEU A 247 -1.81 -6.31 5.32
CA LEU A 247 -2.97 -7.14 5.60
C LEU A 247 -4.12 -6.33 6.22
N GLY A 248 -5.36 -6.56 5.80
CA GLY A 248 -6.55 -6.09 6.52
C GLY A 248 -6.81 -6.96 7.74
N LEU A 249 -7.01 -6.35 8.91
CA LEU A 249 -7.26 -7.04 10.17
C LEU A 249 -8.74 -7.02 10.56
N MET A 250 -9.47 -6.00 10.11
CA MET A 250 -10.93 -5.87 10.25
C MET A 250 -11.44 -4.99 9.10
N GLY A 251 -12.61 -5.31 8.54
CA GLY A 251 -13.21 -4.57 7.43
C GLY A 251 -14.72 -4.66 7.40
#